data_AF-A0A1Z4QR85-F1
#
_entry.id   AF-A0A1Z4QR85-F1
#
_cell.length_a   1.000
_cell.length_b   1.000
_cell.length_c   1.000
_cell.angle_alpha   90.00
_cell.angle_beta   90.00
_cell.angle_gamma   90.00
#
_symmetry.space_group_name_H-M   'P 1'
#
loop_
_entity.id
_entity.type
_entity.pdbx_description
1 polymer ?
#
loop_
_entity_poly.entity_id
_entity_poly.type
_entity_poly.pdbx_seq_one_letter_code
_entity_poly.pdbx_strand_id
1 'polypeptide(L)'
;MSYSEIWNSNESWWSYGLELLTLEWARPIFDRMGIPSALVKQPEIAASIYVNIWSEYKRRQLLKDWEVGTIKGANKLWQEVVTVAFQQLAEQTDRHIAMEIESWVIRHFLWREFQTAMHAWSYVLYIGCLYPDDYYPERQIPPPAVLTPLFPEIIPLIFPEEKEEFEEVLKQIAPPRAEDESLLSMCGDAVTIRRIVEDESVVKALRIIASKLDEAGRAEVTQWALLQAAKLTDSIEPEELQGDKYLRVEPPCSDFPSVLDSPISDAAGSNNNPES
;
A
#
# COMPACT_ATOMS: atom_id res chain seq x y z
N MET A 1 -0.74 14.24 -2.27
CA MET A 1 -1.68 13.73 -3.28
C MET A 1 -3.11 14.00 -2.81
N SER A 2 -3.98 14.48 -3.69
CA SER A 2 -5.40 14.76 -3.39
C SER A 2 -6.30 13.58 -3.78
N TYR A 3 -7.52 13.52 -3.23
CA TYR A 3 -8.50 12.48 -3.58
C TYR A 3 -8.85 12.46 -5.07
N SER A 4 -8.89 13.61 -5.75
CA SER A 4 -9.12 13.64 -7.20
C SER A 4 -7.95 13.08 -8.00
N GLU A 5 -6.72 13.18 -7.49
CA GLU A 5 -5.52 12.73 -8.20
C GLU A 5 -5.40 11.20 -8.28
N ILE A 6 -5.91 10.46 -7.29
CA ILE A 6 -5.85 8.99 -7.29
C ILE A 6 -6.62 8.37 -8.46
N TRP A 7 -7.58 9.11 -9.03
CA TRP A 7 -8.40 8.65 -10.15
C TRP A 7 -7.80 8.95 -11.52
N ASN A 8 -6.77 9.80 -11.62
CA ASN A 8 -6.22 10.23 -12.90
C ASN A 8 -5.36 9.13 -13.55
N SER A 9 -5.88 8.47 -14.58
CA SER A 9 -5.15 7.47 -15.39
C SER A 9 -4.63 6.27 -14.60
N ASN A 10 -5.31 5.91 -13.51
CA ASN A 10 -4.91 4.86 -12.57
C ASN A 10 -5.85 3.64 -12.57
N GLU A 11 -6.66 3.52 -13.61
CA GLU A 11 -7.64 2.43 -13.82
C GLU A 11 -7.02 1.04 -13.61
N SER A 12 -5.89 0.80 -14.28
CA SER A 12 -5.15 -0.46 -14.22
C SER A 12 -4.60 -0.77 -12.83
N TRP A 13 -4.32 0.26 -12.03
CA TRP A 13 -3.71 0.11 -10.71
C TRP A 13 -4.71 -0.31 -9.65
N TRP A 14 -5.95 0.19 -9.72
CA TRP A 14 -7.05 -0.30 -8.87
C TRP A 14 -7.36 -1.77 -9.15
N SER A 15 -7.50 -2.14 -10.43
CA SER A 15 -7.77 -3.53 -10.78
C SER A 15 -6.60 -4.44 -10.41
N TYR A 16 -5.35 -4.01 -10.64
CA TYR A 16 -4.16 -4.80 -10.34
C TYR A 16 -3.99 -5.04 -8.84
N GLY A 17 -4.21 -4.04 -8.01
CA GLY A 17 -4.15 -4.20 -6.55
C GLY A 17 -5.12 -5.27 -6.04
N LEU A 18 -6.35 -5.29 -6.57
CA LEU A 18 -7.36 -6.27 -6.18
C LEU A 18 -7.12 -7.65 -6.82
N GLU A 19 -6.57 -7.69 -8.03
CA GLU A 19 -6.16 -8.92 -8.72
C GLU A 19 -5.12 -9.69 -7.91
N LEU A 20 -4.14 -9.00 -7.32
CA LEU A 20 -3.11 -9.62 -6.49
C LEU A 20 -3.69 -10.40 -5.30
N LEU A 21 -4.83 -9.95 -4.76
CA LEU A 21 -5.53 -10.64 -3.67
C LEU A 21 -6.22 -11.95 -4.13
N THR A 22 -6.28 -12.18 -5.44
CA THR A 22 -6.87 -13.39 -6.05
C THR A 22 -5.83 -14.45 -6.40
N LEU A 23 -4.53 -14.13 -6.27
CA LEU A 23 -3.45 -15.03 -6.62
C LEU A 23 -3.35 -16.19 -5.63
N GLU A 24 -3.81 -17.37 -6.06
CA GLU A 24 -3.80 -18.61 -5.28
C GLU A 24 -2.42 -18.94 -4.70
N TRP A 25 -1.37 -18.77 -5.50
CA TRP A 25 0.00 -19.09 -5.11
C TRP A 25 0.57 -18.14 -4.05
N ALA A 26 0.03 -16.91 -3.95
CA ALA A 26 0.46 -15.90 -3.00
C ALA A 26 -0.27 -15.98 -1.65
N ARG A 27 -1.31 -16.82 -1.52
CA ARG A 27 -2.06 -17.00 -0.26
C ARG A 27 -1.18 -17.24 0.97
N PRO A 28 -0.10 -18.04 0.92
CA PRO A 28 0.76 -18.29 2.10
C PRO A 28 1.47 -17.05 2.65
N ILE A 29 1.46 -15.93 1.94
CA ILE A 29 2.18 -14.70 2.31
C ILE A 29 1.27 -13.48 2.44
N PHE A 30 -0.05 -13.64 2.34
CA PHE A 30 -1.01 -12.53 2.46
C PHE A 30 -0.93 -11.80 3.81
N ASP A 31 -0.61 -12.51 4.89
CA ASP A 31 -0.39 -11.93 6.23
C ASP A 31 0.84 -11.02 6.30
N ARG A 32 1.82 -11.23 5.42
CA ARG A 32 3.01 -10.38 5.30
C ARG A 32 2.75 -9.12 4.48
N MET A 33 1.76 -9.15 3.58
CA MET A 33 1.42 -8.05 2.67
C MET A 33 0.62 -6.92 3.31
N GLY A 34 0.33 -6.95 4.61
CA GLY A 34 -0.45 -5.88 5.26
C GLY A 34 -1.94 -5.85 4.88
N ILE A 35 -2.45 -6.97 4.36
CA ILE A 35 -3.87 -7.18 4.04
C ILE A 35 -4.65 -7.37 5.35
N PRO A 36 -5.88 -6.83 5.49
CA PRO A 36 -6.73 -7.05 6.65
C PRO A 36 -6.95 -8.52 6.96
N SER A 37 -6.83 -8.89 8.24
CA SER A 37 -6.87 -10.29 8.68
C SER A 37 -8.15 -11.03 8.30
N ALA A 38 -9.27 -10.32 8.15
CA ALA A 38 -10.53 -10.89 7.68
C ALA A 38 -10.40 -11.48 6.28
N LEU A 39 -9.66 -10.82 5.39
CA LEU A 39 -9.47 -11.22 4.00
C LEU A 39 -8.31 -12.19 3.81
N VAL A 40 -7.33 -12.19 4.73
CA VAL A 40 -6.36 -13.28 4.83
C VAL A 40 -7.07 -14.61 5.17
N LYS A 41 -8.08 -14.58 6.06
CA LYS A 41 -8.84 -15.76 6.47
C LYS A 41 -9.88 -16.22 5.44
N GLN A 42 -10.42 -15.29 4.64
CA GLN A 42 -11.48 -15.52 3.66
C GLN A 42 -11.11 -14.85 2.31
N PRO A 43 -10.05 -15.33 1.63
CA PRO A 43 -9.55 -14.73 0.38
C PRO A 43 -10.57 -14.78 -0.77
N GLU A 44 -11.53 -15.70 -0.72
CA GLU A 44 -12.63 -15.82 -1.69
C GLU A 44 -13.50 -14.56 -1.76
N ILE A 45 -13.59 -13.78 -0.67
CA ILE A 45 -14.31 -12.51 -0.66
C ILE A 45 -13.63 -11.53 -1.63
N ALA A 46 -12.30 -11.40 -1.55
CA ALA A 46 -11.54 -10.53 -2.44
C ALA A 46 -11.65 -10.97 -3.91
N ALA A 47 -11.63 -12.28 -4.17
CA ALA A 47 -11.85 -12.83 -5.51
C ALA A 47 -13.23 -12.46 -6.08
N SER A 48 -14.29 -12.54 -5.26
CA SER A 48 -15.63 -12.10 -5.68
C SER A 48 -15.67 -10.61 -6.02
N ILE A 49 -15.01 -9.76 -5.23
CA ILE A 49 -14.96 -8.32 -5.48
C ILE A 49 -14.24 -7.99 -6.78
N TYR A 50 -13.10 -8.65 -7.06
CA TYR A 50 -12.38 -8.47 -8.31
C TYR A 50 -13.23 -8.80 -9.55
N VAL A 51 -13.97 -9.91 -9.52
CA VAL A 51 -14.89 -10.30 -10.60
C VAL A 51 -16.04 -9.30 -10.76
N ASN A 52 -16.58 -8.80 -9.65
CA ASN A 52 -17.67 -7.83 -9.66
C ASN A 52 -17.24 -6.50 -10.28
N ILE A 53 -16.04 -5.99 -9.96
CA ILE A 53 -15.49 -4.76 -10.57
C ILE A 53 -15.45 -4.88 -12.09
N TRP A 54 -14.87 -5.96 -12.62
CA TRP A 54 -14.78 -6.13 -14.07
C TRP A 54 -16.13 -6.30 -14.74
N SER A 55 -17.05 -7.01 -14.08
CA SER A 55 -18.40 -7.22 -14.59
C SER A 55 -19.18 -5.89 -14.63
N GLU A 56 -19.07 -5.10 -13.57
CA GLU A 56 -19.72 -3.79 -13.46
C GLU A 56 -19.12 -2.77 -14.43
N TYR A 57 -17.79 -2.75 -14.57
CA TYR A 57 -17.10 -1.92 -15.56
C TYR A 57 -17.59 -2.24 -16.99
N LYS A 58 -17.58 -3.53 -17.38
CA LYS A 58 -18.07 -3.97 -18.69
C LYS A 58 -19.54 -3.63 -18.90
N ARG A 59 -20.40 -3.86 -17.90
CA ARG A 59 -21.84 -3.54 -17.95
C ARG A 59 -22.05 -2.05 -18.21
N ARG A 60 -21.39 -1.19 -17.45
CA ARG A 60 -21.47 0.27 -17.57
C ARG A 60 -20.90 0.78 -18.89
N GLN A 61 -19.81 0.20 -19.38
CA GLN A 61 -19.23 0.52 -20.69
C GLN A 61 -20.22 0.21 -21.83
N LEU A 62 -20.93 -0.92 -21.77
CA LEU A 62 -21.92 -1.33 -22.78
C LEU A 62 -23.16 -0.43 -22.80
N LEU A 63 -23.60 0.06 -21.64
CA LEU A 63 -24.77 0.94 -21.54
C LEU A 63 -24.53 2.34 -22.10
N LYS A 64 -23.27 2.71 -22.42
CA LYS A 64 -22.88 4.05 -22.90
C LYS A 64 -23.35 5.19 -21.98
N ASP A 65 -23.54 4.91 -20.68
CA ASP A 65 -23.96 5.89 -19.66
C ASP A 65 -22.89 6.96 -19.33
N TRP A 66 -21.88 7.13 -20.18
CA TRP A 66 -20.67 7.89 -19.88
C TRP A 66 -20.37 8.83 -21.03
N GLU A 67 -19.73 9.96 -20.74
CA GLU A 67 -19.15 10.85 -21.76
C GLU A 67 -18.00 10.11 -22.48
N VAL A 68 -18.37 9.19 -23.38
CA VAL A 68 -17.49 8.24 -24.07
C VAL A 68 -16.37 9.02 -24.76
N GLY A 69 -15.12 8.73 -24.38
CA GLY A 69 -13.92 9.25 -25.03
C GLY A 69 -13.20 10.39 -24.30
N THR A 70 -13.65 10.80 -23.10
CA THR A 70 -12.90 11.74 -22.26
C THR A 70 -12.21 11.04 -21.09
N ILE A 71 -11.01 11.50 -20.73
CA ILE A 71 -10.29 11.04 -19.53
C ILE A 71 -11.15 11.22 -18.26
N LYS A 72 -11.88 12.34 -18.18
CA LYS A 72 -12.77 12.64 -17.05
C LYS A 72 -13.92 11.63 -16.94
N GLY A 73 -14.51 11.23 -18.05
CA GLY A 73 -15.57 10.22 -18.09
C GLY A 73 -15.06 8.83 -17.66
N ALA A 74 -13.85 8.47 -18.10
CA ALA A 74 -13.22 7.20 -17.74
C ALA A 74 -12.88 7.12 -16.24
N ASN A 75 -12.29 8.18 -15.68
CA ASN A 75 -12.01 8.29 -14.25
C ASN A 75 -13.30 8.19 -13.41
N LYS A 76 -14.37 8.88 -13.83
CA LYS A 76 -15.68 8.83 -13.14
C LYS A 76 -16.29 7.44 -13.17
N LEU A 77 -16.22 6.75 -14.32
CA LEU A 77 -16.67 5.37 -14.45
C LEU A 77 -15.96 4.46 -13.43
N TRP A 78 -14.63 4.54 -13.34
CA TRP A 78 -13.87 3.74 -12.39
C TRP A 78 -14.18 4.07 -10.94
N GLN A 79 -14.31 5.36 -10.61
CA GLN A 79 -14.72 5.75 -9.27
C GLN A 79 -16.04 5.08 -8.88
N GLU A 80 -17.05 5.11 -9.75
CA GLU A 80 -18.35 4.50 -9.45
C GLU A 80 -18.29 2.96 -9.39
N VAL A 81 -17.51 2.32 -10.26
CA VAL A 81 -17.30 0.86 -10.23
C VAL A 81 -16.63 0.43 -8.93
N VAL A 82 -15.56 1.14 -8.52
CA VAL A 82 -14.85 0.88 -7.26
C VAL A 82 -15.77 1.15 -6.08
N THR A 83 -16.53 2.25 -6.06
CA THR A 83 -17.50 2.53 -4.98
C THR A 83 -18.49 1.38 -4.78
N VAL A 84 -19.12 0.88 -5.86
CA VAL A 84 -20.08 -0.23 -5.76
C VAL A 84 -19.42 -1.49 -5.23
N ALA A 85 -18.22 -1.81 -5.72
CA ALA A 85 -17.49 -2.99 -5.28
C ALA A 85 -17.08 -2.93 -3.81
N PHE A 86 -16.63 -1.77 -3.34
CA PHE A 86 -16.26 -1.57 -1.94
C PHE A 86 -17.48 -1.54 -1.01
N GLN A 87 -18.64 -1.10 -1.48
CA GLN A 87 -19.90 -1.22 -0.73
C GLN A 87 -20.28 -2.69 -0.55
N GLN A 88 -20.19 -3.49 -1.61
CA GLN A 88 -20.42 -4.94 -1.52
C GLN A 88 -19.41 -5.62 -0.59
N LEU A 89 -18.15 -5.18 -0.61
CA LEU A 89 -17.13 -5.66 0.34
C LEU A 89 -17.52 -5.31 1.77
N ALA A 90 -17.98 -4.09 2.02
CA ALA A 90 -18.44 -3.64 3.33
C ALA A 90 -19.67 -4.42 3.82
N GLU A 91 -20.57 -4.82 2.93
CA GLU A 91 -21.74 -5.66 3.24
C GLU A 91 -21.36 -7.11 3.58
N GLN A 92 -20.34 -7.67 2.93
CA GLN A 92 -19.87 -9.04 3.15
C GLN A 92 -18.91 -9.18 4.34
N THR A 93 -18.22 -8.10 4.70
CA THR A 93 -17.28 -8.05 5.81
C THR A 93 -17.76 -7.02 6.82
N ASP A 94 -17.12 -5.86 6.85
CA ASP A 94 -17.52 -4.68 7.59
C ASP A 94 -17.00 -3.45 6.84
N ARG A 95 -17.65 -2.30 7.07
CA ARG A 95 -17.19 -1.02 6.50
C ARG A 95 -15.71 -0.73 6.78
N HIS A 96 -15.24 -1.02 7.99
CA HIS A 96 -13.84 -0.76 8.36
C HIS A 96 -12.86 -1.62 7.57
N ILE A 97 -13.15 -2.90 7.33
CA ILE A 97 -12.31 -3.80 6.53
C ILE A 97 -12.25 -3.34 5.08
N ALA A 98 -13.39 -2.91 4.52
CA ALA A 98 -13.43 -2.36 3.18
C ALA A 98 -12.57 -1.09 3.06
N MET A 99 -12.64 -0.18 4.04
CA MET A 99 -11.77 1.01 4.08
C MET A 99 -10.28 0.65 4.24
N GLU A 100 -9.94 -0.35 5.07
CA GLU A 100 -8.54 -0.79 5.21
C GLU A 100 -7.97 -1.35 3.90
N ILE A 101 -8.76 -2.10 3.13
CA ILE A 101 -8.37 -2.53 1.78
C ILE A 101 -8.22 -1.35 0.84
N GLU A 102 -9.11 -0.36 0.92
CA GLU A 102 -9.05 0.82 0.06
C GLU A 102 -7.74 1.56 0.30
N SER A 103 -7.42 1.84 1.57
CA SER A 103 -6.16 2.44 1.99
C SER A 103 -4.96 1.58 1.58
N TRP A 104 -5.08 0.25 1.58
CA TRP A 104 -4.04 -0.67 1.13
C TRP A 104 -3.78 -0.55 -0.38
N VAL A 105 -4.81 -0.54 -1.22
CA VAL A 105 -4.66 -0.34 -2.67
C VAL A 105 -4.08 1.05 -2.95
N ILE A 106 -4.59 2.07 -2.27
CA ILE A 106 -4.12 3.46 -2.45
C ILE A 106 -2.63 3.57 -2.16
N ARG A 107 -2.16 3.11 -1.00
CA ARG A 107 -0.75 3.30 -0.62
C ARG A 107 0.21 2.53 -1.52
N HIS A 108 -0.15 1.30 -1.91
CA HIS A 108 0.77 0.43 -2.66
C HIS A 108 0.76 0.66 -4.17
N PHE A 109 -0.33 1.15 -4.75
CA PHE A 109 -0.46 1.25 -6.21
C PHE A 109 -0.66 2.67 -6.72
N LEU A 110 -1.20 3.57 -5.88
CA LEU A 110 -1.63 4.90 -6.32
C LEU A 110 -0.78 6.01 -5.71
N TRP A 111 -0.16 5.77 -4.56
CA TRP A 111 0.55 6.79 -3.79
C TRP A 111 2.07 6.65 -3.90
N ARG A 112 2.65 7.22 -4.95
CA ARG A 112 4.12 7.17 -5.18
C ARG A 112 4.95 7.65 -3.99
N GLU A 113 4.52 8.73 -3.33
CA GLU A 113 5.23 9.30 -2.18
C GLU A 113 5.34 8.31 -1.00
N PHE A 114 4.37 7.39 -0.83
CA PHE A 114 4.42 6.36 0.21
C PHE A 114 5.56 5.40 -0.07
N GLN A 115 5.64 4.89 -1.30
CA GLN A 115 6.70 3.97 -1.71
C GLN A 115 8.10 4.62 -1.61
N THR A 116 8.21 5.90 -2.01
CA THR A 116 9.45 6.66 -1.86
C THR A 116 9.82 6.81 -0.38
N ALA A 117 8.85 7.13 0.48
CA ALA A 117 9.09 7.25 1.91
C ALA A 117 9.46 5.91 2.57
N MET A 118 8.80 4.81 2.23
CA MET A 118 9.14 3.49 2.78
C MET A 118 10.55 3.05 2.39
N HIS A 119 10.96 3.33 1.15
CA HIS A 119 12.34 3.11 0.71
C HIS A 119 13.33 3.95 1.54
N ALA A 120 13.08 5.26 1.68
CA ALA A 120 13.95 6.15 2.45
C ALA A 120 14.04 5.74 3.93
N TRP A 121 12.90 5.43 4.56
CA TRP A 121 12.84 4.95 5.94
C TRP A 121 13.55 3.62 6.11
N SER A 122 13.36 2.66 5.19
CA SER A 122 14.11 1.39 5.21
C SER A 122 15.61 1.65 5.19
N TYR A 123 16.08 2.57 4.35
CA TYR A 123 17.51 2.82 4.19
C TYR A 123 18.11 3.55 5.41
N VAL A 124 17.40 4.54 5.95
CA VAL A 124 17.79 5.24 7.18
C VAL A 124 17.84 4.29 8.38
N LEU A 125 16.80 3.48 8.58
CA LEU A 125 16.76 2.54 9.70
C LEU A 125 17.80 1.45 9.55
N TYR A 126 18.00 0.94 8.33
CA TYR A 126 19.05 -0.03 8.03
C TYR A 126 20.43 0.54 8.40
N ILE A 127 20.86 1.63 7.77
CA ILE A 127 22.22 2.16 8.02
C ILE A 127 22.37 2.73 9.44
N GLY A 128 21.35 3.37 9.96
CA GLY A 128 21.40 4.09 11.25
C GLY A 128 21.26 3.20 12.49
N CYS A 129 20.64 2.02 12.39
CA CYS A 129 20.40 1.15 13.54
C CYS A 129 21.33 -0.07 13.62
N LEU A 130 21.90 -0.50 12.49
CA LEU A 130 22.53 -1.82 12.43
C LEU A 130 23.86 -1.94 13.15
N TYR A 131 24.75 -0.97 13.00
CA TYR A 131 26.16 -1.24 13.29
C TYR A 131 26.93 0.03 13.67
N PRO A 132 26.91 0.46 14.94
CA PRO A 132 27.74 1.58 15.39
C PRO A 132 29.25 1.39 15.14
N ASP A 133 29.69 0.14 14.90
CA ASP A 133 31.08 -0.26 14.65
C ASP A 133 31.34 -0.86 13.24
N ASP A 134 30.45 -0.67 12.26
CA ASP A 134 30.60 -1.29 10.93
C ASP A 134 31.67 -0.67 10.02
N TYR A 135 31.82 -1.29 8.84
CA TYR A 135 32.64 -0.88 7.69
C TYR A 135 32.59 0.60 7.26
N TYR A 136 31.53 1.36 7.58
CA TYR A 136 31.35 2.76 7.16
C TYR A 136 30.83 3.67 8.29
N PRO A 137 31.58 3.82 9.40
CA PRO A 137 31.13 4.64 10.54
C PRO A 137 30.98 6.12 10.13
N GLU A 138 31.69 6.56 9.09
CA GLU A 138 31.61 7.90 8.54
C GLU A 138 30.26 8.21 7.89
N ARG A 139 29.37 7.22 7.69
CA ARG A 139 28.02 7.40 7.12
C ARG A 139 26.91 7.41 8.16
N GLN A 140 27.23 7.24 9.44
CA GLN A 140 26.22 7.09 10.49
C GLN A 140 26.11 8.30 11.40
N ILE A 141 24.88 8.66 11.77
CA ILE A 141 24.53 9.55 12.86
C ILE A 141 24.09 8.65 14.02
N PRO A 142 24.68 8.78 15.21
CA PRO A 142 24.28 7.97 16.36
C PRO A 142 22.77 8.07 16.63
N PRO A 143 22.08 6.93 16.80
CA PRO A 143 20.64 6.92 17.08
C PRO A 143 20.34 7.58 18.42
N PRO A 144 19.18 8.24 18.56
CA PRO A 144 18.78 8.83 19.82
C PRO A 144 18.51 7.76 20.88
N ALA A 145 18.74 8.09 22.14
CA ALA A 145 18.64 7.15 23.26
C ALA A 145 17.22 6.55 23.41
N VAL A 146 16.20 7.25 22.92
CA VAL A 146 14.81 6.77 22.91
C VAL A 146 14.56 5.67 21.88
N LEU A 147 15.38 5.59 20.82
CA LEU A 147 15.22 4.61 19.74
C LEU A 147 15.97 3.31 20.02
N THR A 148 17.17 3.38 20.62
CA THR A 148 18.03 2.21 20.87
C THR A 148 17.33 1.05 21.61
N PRO A 149 16.49 1.28 22.64
CA PRO A 149 15.77 0.20 23.31
C PRO A 149 14.79 -0.57 22.41
N LEU A 150 14.37 0.02 21.29
CA LEU A 150 13.42 -0.57 20.35
C LEU A 150 14.11 -1.41 19.26
N PHE A 151 15.44 -1.34 19.16
CA PHE A 151 16.23 -2.07 18.17
C PHE A 151 15.90 -3.56 18.08
N PRO A 152 15.78 -4.33 19.18
CA PRO A 152 15.44 -5.75 19.09
C PRO A 152 14.11 -6.04 18.37
N GLU A 153 13.15 -5.12 18.39
CA GLU A 153 11.84 -5.28 17.74
C GLU A 153 11.84 -4.78 16.28
N ILE A 154 12.60 -3.73 15.96
CA ILE A 154 12.58 -3.11 14.62
C ILE A 154 13.63 -3.70 13.66
N ILE A 155 14.76 -4.18 14.19
CA ILE A 155 15.87 -4.72 13.39
C ILE A 155 15.38 -5.88 12.51
N PRO A 156 14.74 -6.94 13.03
CA PRO A 156 14.37 -8.09 12.20
C PRO A 156 13.54 -7.69 10.97
N LEU A 157 12.64 -6.72 11.13
CA LEU A 157 11.74 -6.23 10.07
C LEU A 157 12.45 -5.51 8.91
N ILE A 158 13.62 -4.92 9.14
CA ILE A 158 14.31 -4.08 8.15
C ILE A 158 15.48 -4.83 7.49
N PHE A 159 15.83 -6.01 7.99
CA PHE A 159 17.11 -6.67 7.69
C PHE A 159 17.12 -7.53 6.41
N PRO A 160 18.29 -7.63 5.75
CA PRO A 160 18.49 -8.44 4.55
C PRO A 160 18.24 -9.93 4.78
N GLU A 161 18.55 -10.50 5.95
CA GLU A 161 18.41 -11.94 6.17
C GLU A 161 16.95 -12.39 6.12
N GLU A 162 16.03 -11.63 6.75
CA GLU A 162 14.59 -11.90 6.61
C GLU A 162 14.10 -11.65 5.18
N LYS A 163 14.70 -10.68 4.46
CA LYS A 163 14.39 -10.41 3.05
C LYS A 163 14.87 -11.54 2.12
N GLU A 164 16.05 -12.11 2.37
CA GLU A 164 16.59 -13.24 1.62
C GLU A 164 15.76 -14.50 1.85
N GLU A 165 15.41 -14.79 3.12
CA GLU A 165 14.52 -15.92 3.44
C GLU A 165 13.17 -15.77 2.74
N PHE A 166 12.57 -14.57 2.81
CA PHE A 166 11.32 -14.29 2.13
C PHE A 166 11.45 -14.39 0.60
N GLU A 167 12.55 -13.87 0.01
CA GLU A 167 12.78 -13.96 -1.43
C GLU A 167 12.90 -15.41 -1.89
N GLU A 168 13.55 -16.29 -1.12
CA GLU A 168 13.63 -17.71 -1.44
C GLU A 168 12.26 -18.41 -1.32
N VAL A 169 11.46 -18.09 -0.30
CA VAL A 169 10.07 -18.58 -0.22
C VAL A 169 9.28 -18.12 -1.44
N LEU A 170 9.42 -16.84 -1.82
CA LEU A 170 8.68 -16.25 -2.93
C LEU A 170 9.06 -16.90 -4.26
N LYS A 171 10.35 -17.15 -4.52
CA LYS A 171 10.84 -17.87 -5.72
C LYS A 171 10.28 -19.29 -5.81
N GLN A 172 10.03 -19.94 -4.68
CA GLN A 172 9.51 -21.32 -4.64
C GLN A 172 8.01 -21.39 -4.95
N ILE A 173 7.24 -20.40 -4.51
CA ILE A 173 5.77 -20.39 -4.67
C ILE A 173 5.32 -19.64 -5.93
N ALA A 174 6.11 -18.69 -6.43
CA ALA A 174 5.76 -17.90 -7.59
C ALA A 174 5.77 -18.75 -8.88
N PRO A 175 4.85 -18.49 -9.83
CA PRO A 175 4.92 -19.05 -11.17
C PRO A 175 6.26 -18.72 -11.84
N PRO A 176 6.73 -19.58 -12.77
CA PRO A 176 7.90 -19.26 -13.57
C PRO A 176 7.65 -17.97 -14.37
N ARG A 177 8.71 -17.18 -14.54
CA ARG A 177 8.67 -15.97 -15.37
C ARG A 177 8.24 -16.28 -16.80
N ALA A 178 7.52 -15.35 -17.41
CA ALA A 178 7.19 -15.43 -18.82
C ALA A 178 8.42 -15.11 -19.70
N GLU A 179 8.42 -15.56 -20.96
CA GLU A 179 9.57 -15.40 -21.87
C GLU A 179 9.88 -13.92 -22.18
N ASP A 180 8.88 -13.05 -22.12
CA ASP A 180 8.97 -11.60 -22.31
C ASP A 180 9.49 -10.84 -21.08
N GLU A 181 9.52 -11.45 -19.90
CA GLU A 181 10.05 -10.88 -18.64
C GLU A 181 11.58 -11.10 -18.49
N SER A 182 12.31 -11.15 -19.60
CA SER A 182 13.70 -11.65 -19.65
C SER A 182 14.70 -10.95 -18.72
N LEU A 183 14.42 -9.71 -18.30
CA LEU A 183 15.24 -8.90 -17.39
C LEU A 183 14.95 -9.13 -15.90
N LEU A 184 13.86 -9.82 -15.57
CA LEU A 184 13.47 -10.11 -14.18
C LEU A 184 13.91 -11.52 -13.78
N SER A 185 14.33 -11.66 -12.52
CA SER A 185 14.64 -12.95 -11.90
C SER A 185 13.37 -13.74 -11.52
N MET A 186 12.22 -13.07 -11.42
CA MET A 186 10.92 -13.60 -11.02
C MET A 186 9.82 -13.00 -11.92
N CYS A 187 8.61 -13.57 -11.88
CA CYS A 187 7.47 -12.98 -12.58
C CYS A 187 7.10 -11.59 -12.02
N GLY A 188 6.44 -10.76 -12.81
CA GLY A 188 6.07 -9.39 -12.43
C GLY A 188 5.30 -9.30 -11.11
N ASP A 189 4.34 -10.20 -10.88
CA ASP A 189 3.53 -10.24 -9.66
C ASP A 189 4.37 -10.55 -8.41
N ALA A 190 5.35 -11.45 -8.53
CA ALA A 190 6.27 -11.74 -7.44
C ALA A 190 7.13 -10.51 -7.11
N VAL A 191 7.63 -9.78 -8.12
CA VAL A 191 8.38 -8.54 -7.88
C VAL A 191 7.51 -7.50 -7.15
N THR A 192 6.25 -7.34 -7.56
CA THR A 192 5.29 -6.44 -6.89
C THR A 192 5.03 -6.87 -5.44
N ILE A 193 4.74 -8.15 -5.21
CA ILE A 193 4.49 -8.70 -3.88
C ILE A 193 5.69 -8.51 -2.96
N ARG A 194 6.92 -8.73 -3.47
CA ARG A 194 8.14 -8.50 -2.69
C ARG A 194 8.22 -7.06 -2.19
N ARG A 195 7.99 -6.11 -3.08
CA ARG A 195 7.99 -4.69 -2.73
C ARG A 195 6.93 -4.35 -1.68
N ILE A 196 5.72 -4.87 -1.81
CA ILE A 196 4.64 -4.67 -0.83
C ILE A 196 5.05 -5.20 0.55
N VAL A 197 5.62 -6.41 0.61
CA VAL A 197 6.07 -7.00 1.87
C VAL A 197 7.20 -6.18 2.50
N GLU A 198 8.15 -5.70 1.70
CA GLU A 198 9.22 -4.80 2.16
C GLU A 198 8.64 -3.50 2.74
N ASP A 199 7.76 -2.83 2.01
CA ASP A 199 7.11 -1.60 2.44
C ASP A 199 6.32 -1.83 3.75
N GLU A 200 5.57 -2.93 3.86
CA GLU A 200 4.79 -3.25 5.06
C GLU A 200 5.64 -3.63 6.27
N SER A 201 6.81 -4.22 6.07
CA SER A 201 7.77 -4.43 7.15
C SER A 201 8.32 -3.11 7.69
N VAL A 202 8.57 -2.13 6.83
CA VAL A 202 8.94 -0.76 7.24
C VAL A 202 7.79 -0.11 8.00
N VAL A 203 6.55 -0.19 7.49
CA VAL A 203 5.36 0.31 8.20
C VAL A 203 5.25 -0.30 9.60
N LYS A 204 5.47 -1.61 9.75
CA LYS A 204 5.46 -2.29 11.06
C LYS A 204 6.55 -1.73 11.99
N ALA A 205 7.76 -1.51 11.50
CA ALA A 205 8.85 -0.93 12.29
C ALA A 205 8.53 0.50 12.74
N LEU A 206 8.06 1.36 11.83
CA LEU A 206 7.66 2.73 12.14
C LEU A 206 6.51 2.78 13.15
N ARG A 207 5.54 1.88 13.02
CA ARG A 207 4.43 1.74 13.97
C ARG A 207 4.90 1.35 15.37
N ILE A 208 5.86 0.42 15.47
CA ILE A 208 6.47 0.04 16.76
C ILE A 208 7.08 1.28 17.41
N ILE A 209 7.90 2.03 16.67
CA ILE A 209 8.51 3.28 17.16
C ILE A 209 7.42 4.26 17.62
N ALA A 210 6.43 4.53 16.78
CA ALA A 210 5.36 5.48 17.08
C ALA A 210 4.52 5.07 18.31
N SER A 211 4.30 3.77 18.52
CA SER A 211 3.51 3.25 19.64
C SER A 211 4.22 3.30 20.99
N LYS A 212 5.55 3.40 20.99
CA LYS A 212 6.39 3.37 22.20
C LYS A 212 6.90 4.75 22.60
N LEU A 213 6.83 5.72 21.69
CA LEU A 213 7.34 7.07 21.89
C LEU A 213 6.20 8.09 21.99
N ASP A 214 6.38 9.08 22.86
CA ASP A 214 5.54 10.27 22.89
C ASP A 214 5.90 11.24 21.75
N GLU A 215 5.23 12.39 21.70
CA GLU A 215 5.45 13.38 20.64
C GLU A 215 6.90 13.91 20.63
N ALA A 216 7.50 14.11 21.80
CA ALA A 216 8.87 14.58 21.91
C ALA A 216 9.87 13.52 21.42
N GLY A 217 9.70 12.26 21.81
CA GLY A 217 10.53 11.15 21.35
C GLY A 217 10.39 10.92 19.84
N ARG A 218 9.17 11.03 19.29
CA ARG A 218 8.95 10.96 17.83
C ARG A 218 9.66 12.09 17.10
N ALA A 219 9.58 13.33 17.60
CA ALA A 219 10.28 14.46 17.01
C ALA A 219 11.82 14.28 17.02
N GLU A 220 12.37 13.72 18.10
CA GLU A 220 13.80 13.40 18.20
C GLU A 220 14.21 12.35 17.15
N VAL A 221 13.42 11.28 16.99
CA VAL A 221 13.65 10.25 15.97
C VAL A 221 13.55 10.83 14.56
N THR A 222 12.54 11.66 14.28
CA THR A 222 12.40 12.32 12.98
C THR A 222 13.57 13.24 12.68
N GLN A 223 14.02 14.04 13.65
CA GLN A 223 15.19 14.90 13.47
C GLN A 223 16.45 14.08 13.19
N TRP A 224 16.67 13.01 13.95
CA TRP A 224 17.77 12.08 13.70
C TRP A 224 17.70 11.46 12.30
N ALA A 225 16.53 10.99 11.89
CA ALA A 225 16.33 10.36 10.58
C ALA A 225 16.65 11.33 9.43
N LEU A 226 16.25 12.60 9.54
CA LEU A 226 16.58 13.64 8.57
C LEU A 226 18.09 13.90 8.49
N LEU A 227 18.77 13.94 9.64
CA LEU A 227 20.24 14.08 9.68
C LEU A 227 20.95 12.86 9.08
N GLN A 228 20.44 11.66 9.36
CA GLN A 228 20.95 10.42 8.79
C GLN A 228 20.75 10.39 7.28
N ALA A 229 19.57 10.74 6.76
CA ALA A 229 19.32 10.83 5.33
C ALA A 229 20.23 11.86 4.66
N ALA A 230 20.40 13.05 5.25
CA ALA A 230 21.31 14.08 4.75
C ALA A 230 22.78 13.64 4.72
N LYS A 231 23.16 12.63 5.51
CA LYS A 231 24.50 12.05 5.51
C LYS A 231 24.67 10.95 4.45
N LEU A 232 23.57 10.41 3.93
CA LEU A 232 23.51 9.36 2.92
C LEU A 232 23.34 9.92 1.49
N THR A 233 23.78 11.17 1.25
CA THR A 233 23.53 12.05 0.08
C THR A 233 23.47 11.42 -1.32
N ASP A 234 24.06 10.25 -1.52
CA ASP A 234 24.11 9.57 -2.82
C ASP A 234 22.94 8.59 -3.03
N SER A 235 22.09 8.37 -2.02
CA SER A 235 21.07 7.30 -2.04
C SER A 235 19.65 7.78 -1.78
N ILE A 236 19.47 8.77 -0.90
CA ILE A 236 18.14 9.29 -0.51
C ILE A 236 18.24 10.78 -0.16
N GLU A 237 17.15 11.52 -0.37
CA GLU A 237 17.03 12.92 0.06
C GLU A 237 16.21 13.02 1.36
N PRO A 238 16.53 13.93 2.30
CA PRO A 238 15.80 14.03 3.58
C PRO A 238 14.29 14.24 3.42
N GLU A 239 13.86 14.97 2.39
CA GLU A 239 12.46 15.24 2.11
C GLU A 239 11.68 13.97 1.73
N GLU A 240 12.36 12.94 1.23
CA GLU A 240 11.74 11.66 0.87
C GLU A 240 11.18 10.93 2.10
N LEU A 241 11.70 11.17 3.30
CA LEU A 241 11.18 10.62 4.55
C LEU A 241 9.77 11.14 4.91
N GLN A 242 9.39 12.31 4.35
CA GLN A 242 8.13 12.99 4.66
C GLN A 242 7.96 13.34 6.15
N GLY A 243 9.08 13.62 6.85
CA GLY A 243 9.06 14.01 8.25
C GLY A 243 8.49 12.91 9.16
N ASP A 244 7.58 13.28 10.06
CA ASP A 244 6.92 12.35 11.00
C ASP A 244 5.61 11.75 10.45
N LYS A 245 5.20 12.10 9.21
CA LYS A 245 3.92 11.69 8.61
C LYS A 245 3.65 10.18 8.67
N TYR A 246 4.69 9.36 8.48
CA TYR A 246 4.58 7.89 8.51
C TYR A 246 5.02 7.28 9.84
N LEU A 247 5.52 8.08 10.79
CA LEU A 247 5.85 7.66 12.15
C LEU A 247 4.61 7.72 13.05
N ARG A 248 3.59 6.91 12.69
CA ARG A 248 2.27 6.90 13.34
C ARG A 248 1.83 5.50 13.75
N VAL A 249 0.86 5.43 14.65
CA VAL A 249 0.30 4.16 15.14
C VAL A 249 -0.69 3.58 14.13
N GLU A 250 -1.51 4.45 13.53
CA GLU A 250 -2.49 4.09 12.53
C GLU A 250 -1.82 3.73 11.20
N PRO A 251 -2.39 2.80 10.41
CA PRO A 251 -1.87 2.45 9.10
C PRO A 251 -1.79 3.66 8.16
N PRO A 252 -0.81 3.69 7.23
CA PRO A 252 -0.76 4.70 6.20
C PRO A 252 -2.07 4.81 5.41
N CYS A 253 -2.48 6.06 5.13
CA CYS A 253 -3.71 6.42 4.42
C CYS A 253 -5.02 6.06 5.15
N SER A 254 -4.99 5.81 6.47
CA SER A 254 -6.21 5.59 7.28
C SER A 254 -7.10 6.84 7.38
N ASP A 255 -6.51 8.01 7.23
CA ASP A 255 -7.13 9.35 7.28
C ASP A 255 -7.53 9.87 5.89
N PHE A 256 -7.26 9.09 4.84
CA PHE A 256 -7.56 9.49 3.47
C PHE A 256 -9.07 9.33 3.17
N PRO A 257 -9.69 10.22 2.37
CA PRO A 257 -11.11 10.11 2.05
C PRO A 257 -11.43 8.77 1.38
N SER A 258 -12.54 8.15 1.78
CA SER A 258 -12.98 6.85 1.25
C SER A 258 -14.08 7.00 0.20
N VAL A 259 -14.09 6.12 -0.80
CA VAL A 259 -15.22 5.95 -1.73
C VAL A 259 -16.53 5.65 -1.02
N LEU A 260 -16.47 5.05 0.17
CA LEU A 260 -17.63 4.68 0.96
C LEU A 260 -18.29 5.88 1.66
N ASP A 261 -17.61 7.01 1.76
CA ASP A 261 -18.15 8.25 2.30
C ASP A 261 -18.95 9.06 1.25
N SER A 262 -18.86 8.67 -0.03
CA SER A 262 -19.58 9.32 -1.12
C SER A 262 -21.00 8.75 -1.25
N PRO A 263 -22.06 9.58 -1.24
CA PRO A 263 -23.41 9.11 -1.54
C PRO A 263 -23.47 8.62 -2.99
N ILE A 264 -24.03 7.43 -3.22
CA ILE A 264 -24.35 6.95 -4.56
C ILE A 264 -25.42 7.92 -5.10
N SER A 265 -25.13 8.58 -6.21
CA SER A 265 -26.14 9.35 -6.90
C SER A 265 -27.04 8.37 -7.65
N ASP A 266 -28.05 7.81 -6.97
CA ASP A 266 -29.11 7.01 -7.58
C ASP A 266 -29.94 7.91 -8.51
N ALA A 267 -29.44 8.18 -9.70
CA ALA A 267 -30.19 8.80 -10.79
C ALA A 267 -30.70 7.71 -11.74
N ALA A 268 -31.43 6.72 -11.20
CA ALA A 268 -32.20 5.76 -11.99
C ALA A 268 -33.41 5.27 -11.17
N GLY A 269 -34.39 6.14 -10.97
CA GLY A 269 -35.56 5.76 -10.17
C GLY A 269 -36.62 6.83 -9.96
N SER A 270 -37.01 7.57 -10.99
CA SER A 270 -38.29 8.29 -10.96
C SER A 270 -38.92 8.31 -12.35
N ASN A 271 -39.41 7.15 -12.78
CA ASN A 271 -40.49 7.10 -13.78
C ASN A 271 -41.74 7.69 -13.14
N ASN A 272 -41.85 9.02 -13.13
CA ASN A 272 -43.13 9.68 -12.99
C ASN A 272 -43.73 9.79 -14.39
N ASN A 273 -44.42 8.72 -14.81
CA ASN A 273 -45.51 8.84 -15.78
C ASN A 273 -46.64 9.65 -15.11
N PRO A 274 -47.07 10.79 -15.66
CA PRO A 274 -48.44 11.21 -15.47
C PRO A 274 -49.28 10.51 -16.55
N GLU A 275 -50.00 9.47 -16.14
CA GLU A 275 -51.19 9.05 -16.86
C GLU A 275 -52.27 10.14 -16.77
N SER A 276 -52.89 10.39 -17.92
CA SER A 276 -54.21 11.02 -18.16
C SER A 276 -54.32 12.54 -18.03
#